data_AF-P0DN00-F1
#
_entry.id   AF-P0DN00-F1
#
_cell.length_a   1.000
_cell.length_b   1.000
_cell.length_c   1.000
_cell.angle_alpha   90.00
_cell.angle_beta   90.00
_cell.angle_gamma   90.00
#
_symmetry.space_group_name_H-M   'P 1'
#
loop_
_entity.id
_entity.type
_entity.pdbx_description
1 polymer ?
#
loop_
_entity_poly.entity_id
_entity_poly.type
_entity_poly.pdbx_seq_one_letter_code
_entity_poly.pdbx_strand_id
1 'polypeptide(L)' 'MNLKVLAVFVLCAILVVVTAERRGTETGVYKKDTLQDLIKRTRNCIDRFPTGTCKQVKKGGSCKNSDKYRMNCRKTCGLC' A
#
# COMPACT_ATOMS: atom_id res chain seq x y z
N MET A 1 -7.59 24.79 34.88
CA MET A 1 -7.35 23.75 33.85
C MET A 1 -5.85 23.58 33.68
N ASN A 2 -5.30 22.40 33.97
CA ASN A 2 -3.86 22.20 33.95
C ASN A 2 -3.34 22.17 32.50
N LEU A 3 -2.29 22.94 32.20
CA LEU A 3 -1.64 22.96 30.89
C LEU A 3 -1.26 21.54 30.40
N LYS A 4 -0.91 20.64 31.34
CA LYS A 4 -0.64 19.21 31.08
C LYS A 4 -1.85 18.47 30.50
N VAL A 5 -3.05 18.75 31.00
CA VAL A 5 -4.30 18.13 30.51
C VAL A 5 -4.60 18.60 29.09
N LEU A 6 -4.43 19.91 28.82
CA LEU A 6 -4.54 20.46 27.46
C LEU A 6 -3.54 19.80 26.50
N ALA A 7 -2.28 19.60 26.92
CA ALA A 7 -1.27 18.93 26.10
C ALA A 7 -1.67 17.48 25.75
N VAL A 8 -2.23 16.73 26.70
CA VAL A 8 -2.72 15.36 26.45
C VAL A 8 -3.86 15.36 25.44
N PHE A 9 -4.85 16.24 25.57
CA PHE A 9 -5.94 16.36 24.60
C PHE A 9 -5.45 16.70 23.20
N VAL A 10 -4.49 17.62 23.08
CA VAL A 10 -3.87 17.99 21.80
C VAL A 10 -3.13 16.81 21.19
N LEU A 11 -2.33 16.06 21.97
CA LEU A 11 -1.65 14.85 21.50
C LEU A 11 -2.64 13.77 21.02
N CYS A 12 -3.72 13.54 21.77
CA CYS A 12 -4.78 12.63 21.36
C CYS A 12 -5.45 13.07 20.05
N ALA A 13 -5.74 14.36 19.87
CA ALA A 13 -6.30 14.89 18.63
C ALA A 13 -5.35 14.68 17.44
N ILE A 14 -4.04 14.93 17.63
CA ILE A 14 -3.02 14.68 16.61
C ILE A 14 -3.00 13.19 16.21
N LEU A 15 -3.05 12.27 17.18
CA LEU A 15 -3.06 10.83 16.90
C LEU A 15 -4.31 10.39 16.09
N VAL A 16 -5.48 10.96 16.40
CA VAL A 16 -6.71 10.69 15.64
C VAL A 16 -6.58 11.19 14.19
N VAL A 17 -6.06 12.40 13.98
CA VAL A 17 -5.82 12.95 12.63
C VAL A 17 -4.83 12.06 11.86
N VAL A 18 -3.70 11.68 12.48
CA VAL A 18 -2.67 10.83 11.85
C VAL A 18 -3.22 9.45 11.48
N THR A 19 -4.16 8.89 12.25
CA THR A 19 -4.77 7.60 11.96
C THR A 19 -5.90 7.69 10.93
N ALA A 20 -6.62 8.82 10.87
CA ALA A 20 -7.65 9.08 9.86
C ALA A 20 -7.06 9.16 8.45
N GLU A 21 -5.91 9.84 8.28
CA GLU A 21 -5.19 9.95 7.00
C GLU A 21 -4.78 8.58 6.43
N ARG A 22 -4.61 7.55 7.26
CA ARG A 22 -4.21 6.20 6.78
C ARG A 22 -5.37 5.37 6.22
N ARG A 23 -6.63 5.78 6.40
CA ARG A 23 -7.78 5.07 5.83
C ARG A 23 -8.02 5.49 4.37
N GLY A 24 -7.04 5.24 3.51
CA GLY A 24 -7.29 5.15 2.08
C GLY A 24 -8.06 3.86 1.79
N THR A 25 -9.39 3.88 1.88
CA THR A 25 -10.23 2.78 1.43
C THR A 25 -10.28 2.76 -0.09
N GLU A 26 -9.51 1.85 -0.68
CA GLU A 26 -9.48 1.49 -2.09
C GLU A 26 -10.85 0.92 -2.52
N THR A 27 -11.70 1.72 -3.17
CA THR A 27 -12.85 1.20 -3.93
C THR A 27 -12.36 0.74 -5.29
N GLY A 28 -11.87 -0.50 -5.36
CA GLY A 28 -11.44 -1.13 -6.60
C GLY A 28 -12.63 -1.40 -7.52
N VAL A 29 -12.99 -0.45 -8.39
CA VAL A 29 -13.89 -0.71 -9.51
C VAL A 29 -13.18 -1.66 -10.47
N TYR A 30 -13.69 -2.90 -10.60
CA TYR A 30 -13.16 -3.89 -11.55
C TYR A 30 -13.51 -3.46 -12.98
N LYS A 31 -12.57 -2.77 -13.65
CA LYS A 31 -12.66 -2.50 -15.08
C LYS A 31 -12.25 -3.77 -15.84
N LYS A 32 -13.11 -4.26 -16.73
CA LYS A 32 -12.77 -5.36 -17.65
C LYS A 32 -11.68 -4.88 -18.62
N ASP A 33 -10.52 -5.50 -18.58
CA ASP A 33 -9.37 -5.19 -19.43
C ASP A 33 -9.58 -5.66 -20.88
N THR A 34 -9.15 -4.87 -21.86
CA THR A 34 -9.04 -5.33 -23.26
C THR A 34 -7.79 -6.18 -23.46
N LEU A 35 -7.69 -6.93 -24.57
CA LEU A 35 -6.47 -7.70 -24.90
C LEU A 35 -5.22 -6.82 -24.95
N GLN A 36 -5.35 -5.59 -25.47
CA GLN A 36 -4.25 -4.61 -25.48
C GLN A 36 -3.84 -4.21 -24.07
N ASP A 37 -4.80 -4.00 -23.15
CA ASP A 37 -4.52 -3.71 -21.74
C ASP A 37 -3.83 -4.89 -21.04
N LEU A 38 -4.21 -6.13 -21.34
CA LEU A 38 -3.55 -7.33 -20.84
C LEU A 38 -2.11 -7.46 -21.34
N ILE A 39 -1.86 -7.24 -22.64
CA ILE A 39 -0.50 -7.25 -23.20
C ILE A 39 0.33 -6.14 -22.55
N LYS A 40 -0.23 -4.94 -22.41
CA LYS A 40 0.41 -3.79 -21.78
C LYS A 40 0.71 -4.07 -20.30
N ARG A 41 -0.21 -4.65 -19.53
CA ARG A 41 0.04 -5.07 -18.12
C ARG A 41 1.09 -6.17 -18.01
N THR A 42 1.18 -7.05 -19.00
CA THR A 42 2.22 -8.11 -19.05
C THR A 42 3.61 -7.50 -19.29
N ARG A 43 3.70 -6.49 -20.16
CA ARG A 43 4.96 -5.76 -20.43
C ARG A 43 5.31 -4.73 -19.34
N ASN A 44 4.30 -4.13 -18.70
CA ASN A 44 4.53 -3.08 -17.72
C ASN A 44 5.01 -3.66 -16.39
N CYS A 45 6.10 -3.09 -15.90
CA CYS A 45 6.58 -3.33 -14.55
C CYS A 45 5.70 -2.58 -13.54
N ILE A 46 4.66 -3.24 -13.04
CA ILE A 46 3.75 -2.68 -12.03
C ILE A 46 3.62 -3.57 -10.81
N ASP A 47 3.32 -2.94 -9.68
CA ASP A 47 2.78 -3.62 -8.51
C ASP A 47 1.26 -3.71 -8.66
N ARG A 48 0.73 -4.93 -8.53
CA ARG A 48 -0.70 -5.24 -8.54
C ARG A 48 -1.33 -5.11 -7.16
N PHE A 49 -0.54 -5.25 -6.10
CA PHE A 49 -0.98 -5.02 -4.74
C PHE A 49 -0.80 -3.56 -4.32
N PRO A 50 -1.55 -3.13 -3.28
CA PRO A 50 -1.41 -1.80 -2.71
C PRO A 50 0.05 -1.51 -2.36
N THR A 51 0.45 -0.26 -2.54
CA THR A 51 1.84 0.17 -2.29
C THR A 51 2.27 -0.14 -0.86
N GLY A 52 1.37 -0.02 0.12
CA GLY A 52 1.63 -0.39 1.52
C GLY A 52 1.98 -1.87 1.69
N THR A 53 1.22 -2.76 1.04
CA THR A 53 1.47 -4.21 1.06
C THR A 53 2.84 -4.53 0.46
N CYS A 54 3.14 -4.02 -0.74
CA CYS A 54 4.42 -4.33 -1.38
C CYS A 54 5.63 -3.76 -0.63
N LYS A 55 5.52 -2.55 -0.04
CA LYS A 55 6.56 -2.00 0.83
C LYS A 55 6.80 -2.87 2.06
N GLN A 56 5.74 -3.34 2.70
CA GLN A 56 5.84 -4.22 3.86
C GLN A 56 6.46 -5.57 3.49
N VAL A 57 6.08 -6.13 2.36
CA VAL A 57 6.64 -7.37 1.79
C VAL A 57 8.13 -7.24 1.49
N LYS A 58 8.56 -6.12 0.90
CA LYS A 58 9.98 -5.83 0.64
C LYS A 58 10.76 -5.74 1.94
N LYS A 59 10.22 -5.02 2.93
CA LYS A 59 10.82 -4.88 4.26
C LYS A 59 10.92 -6.23 4.98
N GLY A 60 9.91 -7.09 4.86
CA GLY A 60 9.86 -8.42 5.47
C GLY A 60 10.62 -9.50 4.70
N GLY A 61 11.26 -9.18 3.57
CA GLY A 61 12.00 -10.16 2.76
C GLY A 61 11.13 -11.17 2.01
N SER A 62 9.81 -11.05 2.05
CA SER A 62 8.88 -12.00 1.42
C SER A 62 8.86 -11.93 -0.11
N CYS A 63 9.51 -10.91 -0.70
CA CYS A 63 9.72 -10.79 -2.14
C CYS A 63 10.38 -12.02 -2.76
N LYS A 64 11.27 -12.72 -2.06
CA LYS A 64 11.96 -13.92 -2.59
C LYS A 64 11.28 -15.22 -2.21
N ASN A 65 10.54 -15.22 -1.10
CA ASN A 65 10.04 -16.43 -0.44
C ASN A 65 8.59 -16.77 -0.81
N SER A 66 7.92 -15.93 -1.60
CA SER A 66 6.51 -16.12 -1.93
C SER A 66 6.23 -15.76 -3.39
N ASP A 67 5.81 -16.76 -4.18
CA ASP A 67 5.43 -16.55 -5.57
C ASP A 67 4.26 -15.57 -5.71
N LYS A 68 3.35 -15.56 -4.74
CA LYS A 68 2.26 -14.58 -4.65
C LYS A 68 2.80 -13.15 -4.67
N TYR A 69 3.80 -12.84 -3.85
CA TYR A 69 4.38 -11.49 -3.80
C TYR A 69 5.35 -11.23 -4.94
N ARG A 70 6.07 -12.24 -5.42
CA ARG A 70 6.91 -12.12 -6.63
C ARG A 70 6.10 -11.65 -7.82
N MET A 71 4.93 -12.24 -8.07
CA MET A 71 4.09 -11.89 -9.21
C MET A 71 3.34 -10.57 -9.04
N ASN A 72 2.91 -10.23 -7.82
CA ASN A 72 2.06 -9.07 -7.56
C ASN A 72 2.82 -7.82 -7.09
N CYS A 73 4.06 -7.93 -6.65
CA CYS A 73 4.91 -6.81 -6.22
C CYS A 73 6.19 -6.73 -7.06
N ARG A 74 6.13 -7.07 -8.36
CA ARG A 74 7.31 -7.18 -9.23
C ARG A 74 8.15 -5.91 -9.26
N LYS A 75 7.52 -4.74 -9.36
CA LYS A 75 8.22 -3.45 -9.41
C LYS A 75 8.92 -3.17 -8.09
N THR A 76 8.19 -3.26 -6.98
CA THR A 76 8.76 -3.01 -5.65
C THR A 76 9.87 -4.01 -5.31
N CYS A 77 9.70 -5.28 -5.68
CA CYS A 77 10.65 -6.36 -5.46
C CYS A 77 11.82 -6.38 -6.47
N GLY A 78 11.82 -5.55 -7.52
CA GLY A 78 12.89 -5.53 -8.53
C GLY A 78 12.93 -6.80 -9.39
N LEU A 79 11.77 -7.37 -9.71
CA LEU A 79 11.59 -8.58 -10.55
C LEU A 79 11.09 -8.22 -11.96
N CYS A 80 11.36 -6.98 -12.32
CA CYS A 80 11.49 -6.50 -13.67
C CYS A 80 12.99 -6.24 -13.84
#